data_AF-A0A7L2Q2E6-F1
#
_entry.id   AF-A0A7L2Q2E6-F1
#
_cell.length_a   1.000
_cell.length_b   1.000
_cell.length_c   1.000
_cell.angle_alpha   90.00
_cell.angle_beta   90.00
_cell.angle_gamma   90.00
#
_symmetry.space_group_name_H-M   'P 1'
#
loop_
_entity.id
_entity.type
_entity.pdbx_description
1 polymer ?
#
loop_
_entity_poly.entity_id
_entity_poly.type
_entity_poly.pdbx_seq_one_letter_code
_entity_poly.pdbx_strand_id
1 'polypeptide(L)'
;DPLGRAQLLEFLKKEFSAENLSFWEACEELRYGEQSRIAEIVDSIYQQFLAPGATRWVNIDSKTMERTLEGIKTPHRYVMDDAQMHIYMLMKKDSYPRFLKSDLYKNLLAEAIIPPETKKRVFPFMRKQRHSSPSP
;
A
#
# COMPACT_ATOMS: atom_id res chain seq x y z
N ASP A 1 -5.90 6.38 3.80
CA ASP A 1 -7.17 6.49 3.04
C ASP A 1 -7.86 5.13 3.02
N PRO A 2 -9.06 4.97 3.61
CA PRO A 2 -9.81 3.71 3.59
C PRO A 2 -10.20 3.22 2.19
N LEU A 3 -10.62 4.12 1.29
CA LEU A 3 -11.00 3.77 -0.08
C LEU A 3 -9.79 3.31 -0.88
N GLY A 4 -8.67 4.04 -0.76
CA GLY A 4 -7.42 3.67 -1.41
C GLY A 4 -6.91 2.29 -0.98
N ARG A 5 -7.00 1.96 0.32
CA ARG A 5 -6.67 0.62 0.82
C ARG A 5 -7.60 -0.45 0.29
N ALA A 6 -8.92 -0.19 0.21
CA ALA A 6 -9.87 -1.15 -0.34
C ALA A 6 -9.59 -1.46 -1.83
N GLN A 7 -9.25 -0.45 -2.62
CA GLN A 7 -8.89 -0.62 -4.04
C GLN A 7 -7.55 -1.37 -4.19
N LEU A 8 -6.56 -1.06 -3.36
CA LEU A 8 -5.30 -1.81 -3.34
C LEU A 8 -5.53 -3.27 -2.93
N LEU A 9 -6.37 -3.54 -1.93
CA LEU A 9 -6.71 -4.89 -1.49
C LEU A 9 -7.34 -5.70 -2.62
N GLU A 10 -8.27 -5.11 -3.37
CA GLU A 10 -8.91 -5.78 -4.51
C GLU A 10 -7.91 -6.10 -5.62
N PHE A 11 -6.95 -5.21 -5.86
CA PHE A 11 -5.83 -5.48 -6.77
C PHE A 11 -4.97 -6.64 -6.27
N LEU A 12 -4.55 -6.63 -5.01
CA LEU A 12 -3.69 -7.67 -4.43
C LEU A 12 -4.36 -9.04 -4.38
N LYS A 13 -5.69 -9.12 -4.23
CA LYS A 13 -6.44 -10.39 -4.33
C LYS A 13 -6.31 -11.03 -5.71
N LYS A 14 -6.35 -10.23 -6.78
CA LYS A 14 -6.17 -10.72 -8.16
C LYS A 14 -4.77 -11.24 -8.42
N GLU A 15 -3.79 -10.75 -7.65
CA GLU A 15 -2.39 -11.14 -7.74
C GLU A 15 -1.96 -12.11 -6.64
N PHE A 16 -2.92 -12.68 -5.90
CA PHE A 16 -2.66 -13.64 -4.83
C PHE A 16 -1.62 -13.16 -3.80
N SER A 17 -1.68 -11.86 -3.46
CA SER A 17 -0.73 -11.20 -2.54
C SER A 17 -1.42 -10.33 -1.47
N ALA A 18 -2.71 -10.57 -1.23
CA ALA A 18 -3.56 -9.80 -0.33
C ALA A 18 -3.19 -9.97 1.16
N GLU A 19 -2.54 -11.08 1.51
CA GLU A 19 -2.00 -11.34 2.85
C GLU A 19 -1.01 -10.27 3.31
N ASN A 20 -0.24 -9.67 2.39
CA ASN A 20 0.72 -8.62 2.70
C ASN A 20 0.03 -7.37 3.28
N LEU A 21 -1.07 -6.94 2.66
CA LEU A 21 -1.81 -5.78 3.15
C LEU A 21 -2.55 -6.09 4.46
N SER A 22 -3.15 -7.28 4.57
CA SER A 22 -3.83 -7.64 5.82
C SER A 22 -2.88 -7.83 6.99
N PHE A 23 -1.68 -8.37 6.77
CA PHE A 23 -0.64 -8.41 7.80
C PHE A 23 -0.26 -7.01 8.24
N TRP A 24 -0.01 -6.10 7.27
CA TRP A 24 0.31 -4.72 7.58
C TRP A 24 -0.78 -4.02 8.39
N GLU A 25 -2.06 -4.23 8.06
CA GLU A 25 -3.21 -3.70 8.79
C GLU A 25 -3.32 -4.27 10.21
N ALA A 26 -3.07 -5.57 10.39
CA ALA A 26 -3.06 -6.19 11.71
C ALA A 26 -1.93 -5.62 12.59
N CYS A 27 -0.76 -5.32 12.01
CA CYS A 27 0.32 -4.62 12.72
C CYS A 27 -0.07 -3.19 13.13
N GLU A 28 -0.82 -2.46 12.29
CA GLU A 28 -1.34 -1.14 12.65
C GLU A 28 -2.34 -1.23 13.81
N GLU A 29 -3.22 -2.24 13.81
CA GLU A 29 -4.13 -2.52 14.92
C GLU A 29 -3.37 -2.83 16.21
N LEU A 30 -2.33 -3.66 16.16
CA LEU A 30 -1.46 -3.90 17.31
C LEU A 30 -0.82 -2.62 17.85
N ARG A 31 -0.35 -1.74 16.95
CA ARG A 31 0.36 -0.52 17.32
C ARG A 31 -0.55 0.50 17.97
N TYR A 32 -1.75 0.73 17.43
CA TYR A 32 -2.65 1.81 17.84
C TYR A 32 -3.93 1.35 18.56
N GLY A 33 -4.13 0.04 18.69
CA GLY A 33 -5.29 -0.56 19.35
C GLY A 33 -5.22 -0.54 20.88
N GLU A 34 -5.99 -1.43 21.50
CA GLU A 34 -6.15 -1.49 22.95
C GLU A 34 -4.99 -2.22 23.64
N GLN A 35 -4.42 -1.59 24.69
CA GLN A 35 -3.24 -2.14 25.37
C GLN A 35 -3.51 -3.46 26.09
N SER A 36 -4.74 -3.66 26.58
CA SER A 36 -5.17 -4.88 27.26
C SER A 36 -5.14 -6.12 26.35
N ARG A 37 -5.22 -5.92 25.02
CA ARG A 37 -5.30 -6.99 24.02
C ARG A 37 -4.00 -7.26 23.28
N ILE A 38 -2.89 -6.62 23.65
CA ILE A 38 -1.59 -6.76 22.96
C ILE A 38 -1.18 -8.22 22.82
N ALA A 39 -1.22 -9.02 23.89
CA ALA A 39 -0.78 -10.41 23.85
C ALA A 39 -1.67 -11.26 22.92
N GLU A 40 -2.99 -11.04 22.96
CA GLU A 40 -3.97 -11.73 22.10
C GLU A 40 -3.75 -11.38 20.62
N ILE A 41 -3.56 -10.09 20.31
CA ILE A 41 -3.33 -9.61 18.94
C ILE A 41 -2.00 -10.14 18.40
N VAL A 42 -0.94 -10.13 19.22
CA VAL A 42 0.38 -10.65 18.83
C VAL A 42 0.31 -12.13 18.47
N ASP A 43 -0.34 -12.96 19.30
CA ASP A 43 -0.51 -14.39 19.03
C ASP A 43 -1.37 -14.61 17.77
N SER A 44 -2.46 -13.87 17.62
CA SER A 44 -3.32 -13.92 16.43
C SER A 44 -2.54 -13.58 15.14
N ILE A 45 -1.72 -12.53 15.14
CA ILE A 45 -0.86 -12.17 14.00
C ILE A 45 0.12 -13.29 13.69
N TYR A 46 0.76 -13.85 14.72
CA TYR A 46 1.71 -14.95 14.55
C TYR A 46 1.05 -16.17 13.90
N GLN A 47 -0.07 -16.66 14.43
CA GLN A 47 -0.75 -17.85 13.90
C GLN A 47 -1.26 -17.65 12.47
N GLN A 48 -1.77 -16.46 12.15
CA GLN A 48 -2.36 -16.19 10.84
C GLN A 48 -1.33 -15.96 9.74
N PHE A 49 -0.17 -15.36 10.06
CA PHE A 49 0.73 -14.83 9.04
C PHE A 49 2.18 -15.32 9.14
N LEU A 50 2.66 -15.79 10.29
CA LEU A 50 4.09 -16.08 10.51
C LEU A 50 4.39 -17.52 10.90
N ALA A 51 3.42 -18.22 11.51
CA ALA A 51 3.58 -19.59 11.92
C ALA A 51 3.88 -20.51 10.72
N PRO A 52 4.71 -21.55 10.87
CA PRO A 52 4.92 -22.54 9.82
C PRO A 52 3.59 -23.15 9.38
N GLY A 53 3.26 -23.04 8.09
CA GLY A 53 1.99 -23.54 7.54
C GLY A 53 0.80 -22.60 7.76
N ALA A 54 1.02 -21.35 8.18
CA ALA A 54 -0.02 -20.34 8.27
C ALA A 54 -0.78 -20.19 6.94
N THR A 55 -2.11 -20.09 7.03
CA THR A 55 -3.00 -20.02 5.85
C THR A 55 -2.79 -18.75 5.02
N ARG A 56 -2.26 -17.69 5.65
CA ARG A 56 -1.96 -16.39 5.03
C ARG A 56 -0.49 -16.02 5.22
N TRP A 57 0.40 -17.00 5.07
CA TRP A 57 1.82 -16.84 5.31
C TRP A 57 2.43 -15.70 4.48
N VAL A 58 3.11 -14.76 5.14
CA VAL A 58 3.80 -13.65 4.48
C VAL A 58 5.28 -13.95 4.24
N ASN A 59 5.82 -13.39 3.16
CA ASN A 59 7.24 -13.55 2.83
C ASN A 59 8.08 -12.47 3.52
N ILE A 60 8.77 -12.84 4.59
CA ILE A 60 9.77 -11.99 5.27
C ILE A 60 11.13 -12.68 5.31
N ASP A 61 12.21 -11.90 5.31
CA ASP A 61 13.56 -12.44 5.38
C ASP A 61 13.85 -13.10 6.75
N SER A 62 14.75 -14.09 6.75
CA SER A 62 15.04 -14.91 7.94
C SER A 62 15.48 -14.07 9.15
N LYS A 63 16.26 -13.01 8.93
CA LYS A 63 16.74 -12.14 10.01
C LYS A 63 15.59 -11.37 10.66
N THR A 64 14.66 -10.88 9.85
CA THR A 64 13.44 -10.23 10.33
C THR A 64 12.53 -11.22 11.06
N MET A 65 12.38 -12.44 10.54
CA MET A 65 11.62 -13.50 11.19
C MET A 65 12.20 -13.83 12.58
N GLU A 66 13.50 -14.10 12.67
CA GLU A 66 14.17 -14.44 13.93
C GLU A 66 13.96 -13.37 15.02
N ARG A 67 14.14 -12.09 14.66
CA ARG A 67 13.90 -10.97 15.59
C ARG A 67 12.46 -10.88 16.05
N THR A 68 11.52 -11.09 15.14
CA THR A 68 10.10 -11.07 15.44
C THR A 68 9.73 -12.21 16.40
N LEU A 69 10.25 -13.42 16.16
CA LEU A 69 10.02 -14.58 17.03
C LEU A 69 10.60 -14.41 18.43
N GLU A 70 11.78 -13.77 18.55
CA GLU A 70 12.34 -13.45 19.87
C GLU A 70 11.48 -12.41 20.60
N GLY A 71 11.05 -11.35 19.89
CA GLY A 71 10.21 -10.31 20.47
C GLY A 71 8.84 -10.82 20.94
N ILE A 72 8.23 -11.76 20.22
CA ILE A 72 6.92 -12.34 20.57
C ILE A 72 6.93 -13.03 21.93
N LYS A 73 8.09 -13.49 22.43
CA LYS A 73 8.22 -14.05 23.80
C LYS A 73 7.91 -13.04 24.89
N THR A 74 8.06 -11.74 24.60
CA THR A 74 7.69 -10.64 25.48
C THR A 74 6.83 -9.63 24.70
N PRO A 75 5.52 -9.92 24.50
CA PRO A 75 4.67 -9.11 23.63
C PRO A 75 4.63 -7.62 24.03
N HIS A 76 4.84 -6.75 23.04
CA HIS A 76 4.67 -5.31 23.17
C HIS A 76 4.18 -4.72 21.85
N ARG A 77 3.66 -3.48 21.89
CA ARG A 77 3.00 -2.85 20.73
C ARG A 77 3.87 -2.57 19.50
N TYR A 78 5.18 -2.76 19.61
CA TYR A 78 6.16 -2.51 18.54
C TYR A 78 6.87 -3.80 18.09
N VAL A 79 6.43 -4.96 18.57
CA VAL A 79 7.11 -6.24 18.35
C VAL A 79 7.12 -6.67 16.88
N MET A 80 6.17 -6.15 16.09
CA MET A 80 6.02 -6.46 14.67
C MET A 80 6.67 -5.41 13.75
N ASP A 81 7.33 -4.38 14.27
CA ASP A 81 7.76 -3.20 13.49
C ASP A 81 8.71 -3.55 12.33
N ASP A 82 9.71 -4.40 12.58
CA ASP A 82 10.67 -4.83 11.56
C ASP A 82 9.95 -5.62 10.44
N ALA A 83 9.07 -6.56 10.81
CA ALA A 83 8.30 -7.36 9.86
C ALA A 83 7.29 -6.50 9.08
N GLN A 84 6.59 -5.59 9.75
CA GLN A 84 5.66 -4.65 9.15
C GLN A 84 6.37 -3.76 8.12
N MET A 85 7.56 -3.24 8.45
CA MET A 85 8.37 -2.43 7.54
C MET A 85 8.84 -3.24 6.33
N HIS A 86 9.25 -4.49 6.54
CA HIS A 86 9.64 -5.40 5.45
C HIS A 86 8.49 -5.55 4.44
N ILE A 87 7.29 -5.90 4.91
CA ILE A 87 6.11 -6.11 4.08
C ILE A 87 5.63 -4.81 3.40
N TYR A 88 5.71 -3.68 4.11
CA TYR A 88 5.45 -2.37 3.51
C TYR A 88 6.40 -2.10 2.33
N MET A 89 7.70 -2.33 2.51
CA MET A 89 8.70 -2.12 1.46
C MET A 89 8.54 -3.08 0.29
N LEU A 90 8.15 -4.33 0.56
CA LEU A 90 7.82 -5.32 -0.47
C LEU A 90 6.68 -4.81 -1.37
N MET A 91 5.54 -4.46 -0.77
CA MET A 91 4.41 -3.91 -1.52
C MET A 91 4.75 -2.61 -2.24
N LYS A 92 5.49 -1.70 -1.57
CA LYS A 92 5.89 -0.41 -2.14
C LYS A 92 6.76 -0.55 -3.38
N LYS A 93 7.66 -1.54 -3.41
CA LYS A 93 8.61 -1.75 -4.51
C LYS A 93 8.04 -2.57 -5.66
N ASP A 94 7.06 -3.45 -5.37
CA ASP A 94 6.54 -4.39 -6.35
C ASP A 94 5.05 -4.14 -6.69
N SER A 95 4.13 -4.53 -5.79
CA SER A 95 2.69 -4.50 -6.08
C SER A 95 2.15 -3.09 -6.30
N TYR A 96 2.64 -2.09 -5.57
CA TYR A 96 2.10 -0.73 -5.62
C TYR A 96 2.38 -0.02 -6.97
N PRO A 97 3.59 -0.05 -7.55
CA PRO A 97 3.83 0.43 -8.91
C PRO A 97 2.96 -0.26 -9.98
N ARG A 98 2.66 -1.56 -9.80
CA ARG A 98 1.78 -2.32 -10.70
C ARG A 98 0.32 -1.92 -10.52
N PHE A 99 -0.14 -1.71 -9.28
CA PHE A 99 -1.45 -1.16 -8.96
C PHE A 99 -1.70 0.17 -9.67
N LEU A 100 -0.74 1.12 -9.59
CA LEU A 100 -0.87 2.42 -10.24
C LEU A 100 -0.95 2.37 -11.78
N LYS A 101 -0.47 1.27 -12.40
CA LYS A 101 -0.54 1.03 -13.85
C LYS A 101 -1.75 0.18 -14.26
N SER A 102 -2.43 -0.42 -13.29
CA SER A 102 -3.56 -1.32 -13.51
C SER A 102 -4.80 -0.57 -14.02
N ASP A 103 -5.66 -1.27 -14.75
CA ASP A 103 -6.91 -0.69 -15.22
C ASP A 103 -7.87 -0.39 -14.07
N LEU A 104 -7.76 -1.11 -12.94
CA LEU A 104 -8.50 -0.80 -11.72
C LEU A 104 -8.23 0.63 -11.24
N TYR A 105 -6.96 1.02 -11.16
CA TYR A 105 -6.58 2.37 -10.72
C TYR A 105 -6.92 3.42 -11.78
N LYS A 106 -6.76 3.12 -13.07
CA LYS A 106 -7.14 4.05 -14.15
C LYS A 106 -8.64 4.35 -14.16
N ASN A 107 -9.48 3.33 -13.94
CA ASN A 107 -10.92 3.49 -13.85
C ASN A 107 -11.30 4.33 -12.63
N LEU A 108 -10.68 4.07 -11.47
CA LEU A 108 -10.86 4.88 -10.26
C LEU A 108 -10.52 6.36 -10.51
N LEU A 109 -9.43 6.65 -11.23
CA LEU A 109 -9.06 8.03 -11.59
C LEU A 109 -10.06 8.68 -12.56
N ALA A 110 -10.64 7.91 -13.49
CA ALA A 110 -11.64 8.42 -14.42
C ALA A 110 -12.97 8.77 -13.73
N GLU A 111 -13.33 8.01 -12.70
CA GLU A 111 -14.52 8.24 -11.88
C GLU A 111 -14.33 9.33 -10.81
N ALA A 112 -13.08 9.67 -10.48
CA ALA A 112 -12.78 10.70 -9.51
C ALA A 112 -13.35 12.06 -9.96
N ILE A 113 -14.19 12.66 -9.11
CA ILE A 113 -14.76 13.99 -9.36
C ILE A 113 -13.62 15.00 -9.41
N ILE A 114 -13.32 15.54 -10.59
CA ILE A 114 -12.39 16.66 -10.75
C ILE A 114 -13.13 17.93 -10.35
N PRO A 115 -12.75 18.61 -9.24
CA PRO A 115 -13.31 19.91 -8.93
C PRO A 115 -13.06 20.85 -10.12
N PRO A 116 -14.04 21.69 -10.52
CA PRO A 116 -13.98 22.51 -11.74
C PRO A 116 -12.80 23.51 -11.81
N GLU A 117 -12.00 23.64 -10.76
CA GLU A 117 -10.89 24.58 -10.65
C GLU A 117 -9.61 24.12 -11.36
N THR A 118 -9.42 22.82 -11.61
CA THR A 118 -8.18 22.29 -12.22
C THR A 118 -8.19 22.27 -13.76
N LYS A 119 -9.32 22.62 -14.41
CA LYS A 119 -9.44 22.63 -15.89
C LYS A 119 -8.98 23.93 -16.57
N LYS A 120 -8.32 24.86 -15.86
CA LYS A 120 -7.81 26.10 -16.46
C LYS A 120 -6.28 26.19 -16.38
N ARG A 121 -5.61 25.62 -17.38
CA ARG A 121 -4.40 26.17 -18.06
C ARG A 121 -3.92 25.22 -19.15
N VAL A 122 -4.72 25.07 -20.21
CA VAL A 122 -4.18 24.77 -21.54
C VAL A 122 -4.36 26.06 -22.33
N PHE A 123 -3.36 26.93 -22.31
CA PHE A 123 -3.30 28.04 -23.25
C PHE A 123 -2.84 27.45 -24.59
N PRO A 124 -3.65 27.45 -25.67
CA PRO A 124 -3.12 27.20 -26.98
C PRO A 124 -2.25 28.39 -27.37
N PHE A 125 -0.94 28.16 -27.47
CA PHE A 125 -0.01 29.12 -28.07
C PHE A 125 -0.38 29.26 -29.55
N MET A 126 -1.29 30.19 -29.87
CA MET A 126 -1.57 30.54 -31.25
C MET A 126 -0.31 31.18 -31.85
N ARG A 127 0.42 30.38 -32.62
CA ARG A 127 1.52 30.83 -33.46
C ARG A 127 0.94 31.74 -34.54
N LYS A 128 0.98 33.05 -34.31
CA LYS A 128 0.52 34.09 -35.24
C LYS A 128 1.31 33.94 -36.55
N GLN A 129 0.63 33.55 -37.63
CA GLN A 129 1.20 33.59 -38.98
C GLN A 129 1.57 35.05 -39.30
N ARG A 130 2.85 35.30 -39.56
CA ARG A 130 3.32 36.58 -40.10
C ARG A 130 3.07 36.57 -41.60
N HIS A 131 2.07 37.32 -42.04
CA HIS A 131 1.90 37.67 -43.45
C HIS A 131 3.04 38.59 -43.89
N SER A 132 3.55 38.30 -45.09
CA SER A 132 4.55 39.04 -45.84
C SER A 132 4.08 40.45 -46.21
N SER A 133 5.01 41.39 -46.35
CA SER A 133 4.79 42.65 -47.05
C SER A 133 6.05 43.01 -47.86
N PRO A 134 5.89 43.64 -49.03
CA PRO A 134 6.87 43.61 -50.12
C PRO A 134 7.92 44.72 -50.01
N SER A 135 9.01 44.52 -50.75
CA SER A 135 10.15 45.41 -50.92
C SER A 135 9.79 46.81 -51.44
N PRO A 136 10.71 47.77 -51.25
CA PRO A 136 11.17 48.68 -52.29
C PRO A 136 12.41 48.12 -53.01
#